data_AF-A0A6P1AP71-F1
#
_entry.id   AF-A0A6P1AP71-F1
#
_cell.length_a   1.000
_cell.length_b   1.000
_cell.length_c   1.000
_cell.angle_alpha   90.00
_cell.angle_beta   90.00
_cell.angle_gamma   90.00
#
_symmetry.space_group_name_H-M   'P 1'
#
loop_
_entity.id
_entity.type
_entity.pdbx_description
1 polymer ?
#
loop_
_entity_poly.entity_id
_entity_poly.type
_entity_poly.pdbx_seq_one_letter_code
_entity_poly.pdbx_strand_id
1 'polypeptide(L)' 'MQTSTFDSILDEVETLSLEEQTALVGIIQRRIKDRRRAEIAANIAQGKHEYNKGNVFRGTVNEALAQLNK' A
#
# COMPACT_ATOMS: atom_id res chain seq x y z
N MET A 1 -2.56 24.11 4.47
CA MET A 1 -1.53 23.06 4.66
C MET A 1 -0.75 23.00 3.37
N GLN A 2 0.51 23.44 3.37
CA GLN A 2 1.33 23.47 2.16
C GLN A 2 1.65 22.02 1.76
N THR A 3 1.13 21.58 0.63
CA THR A 3 1.69 20.45 -0.11
C THR A 3 3.07 20.88 -0.59
N SER A 4 4.13 20.48 0.12
CA SER A 4 5.48 20.52 -0.47
C SER A 4 5.41 19.78 -1.81
N THR A 5 5.86 20.43 -2.87
CA THR A 5 6.03 19.75 -4.16
C THR A 5 7.15 18.71 -4.00
N PHE A 6 7.16 17.71 -4.87
CA PHE A 6 8.21 16.70 -4.87
C PHE A 6 9.61 17.34 -4.97
N ASP A 7 9.74 18.37 -5.80
CA ASP A 7 11.01 19.09 -6.01
C ASP A 7 11.49 19.78 -4.73
N SER A 8 10.60 20.46 -3.98
CA SER A 8 10.99 21.09 -2.71
C SER A 8 11.46 20.07 -1.66
N ILE A 9 10.90 18.86 -1.67
CA ILE A 9 11.35 17.78 -0.78
C ILE A 9 12.75 17.30 -1.18
N LEU A 10 13.03 17.22 -2.48
CA LEU A 10 14.37 16.87 -2.96
C LEU A 10 15.39 17.94 -2.54
N ASP A 11 15.07 19.21 -2.74
CA ASP A 11 15.93 20.33 -2.34
C ASP A 11 16.26 20.26 -0.84
N GLU A 12 15.26 19.98 0.01
CA GLU A 12 15.47 19.82 1.45
C GLU A 12 16.36 18.61 1.78
N VAL A 13 16.18 17.48 1.09
CA VAL A 13 17.01 16.28 1.29
C VAL A 13 18.46 16.53 0.87
N GLU A 14 18.69 17.33 -0.17
CA GLU A 14 20.04 17.70 -0.61
C GLU A 14 20.80 18.54 0.43
N THR A 15 20.10 19.23 1.34
CA THR A 15 20.75 19.97 2.44
C THR A 15 21.32 19.08 3.55
N LEU A 16 20.92 17.80 3.59
CA LEU A 16 21.40 16.83 4.58
C LEU A 16 22.82 16.36 4.24
N SER A 17 23.58 15.95 5.25
CA SER A 17 24.86 15.27 5.02
C SER A 17 24.66 13.93 4.30
N LEU A 18 25.71 13.41 3.65
CA LEU A 18 25.63 12.11 2.96
C LEU A 18 25.22 10.96 3.90
N GLU A 19 25.64 11.01 5.17
CA GLU A 19 25.25 10.01 6.17
C GLU A 19 23.76 10.09 6.49
N GLU A 20 23.23 11.29 6.69
CA GLU A 20 21.81 11.53 6.94
C GLU A 20 20.94 11.17 5.73
N GLN A 21 21.39 11.50 4.51
CA GLN A 21 20.70 11.09 3.27
C GLN A 21 20.64 9.56 3.16
N THR A 22 21.75 8.87 3.47
CA THR A 22 21.81 7.40 3.45
C THR A 22 20.87 6.79 4.49
N ALA A 23 20.86 7.35 5.71
CA ALA A 23 19.93 6.93 6.76
C ALA A 23 18.47 7.15 6.37
N LEU A 24 18.16 8.31 5.76
CA LEU A 24 16.82 8.65 5.28
C LEU A 24 16.32 7.64 4.23
N VAL A 25 17.15 7.29 3.25
CA VAL A 25 16.80 6.27 2.23
C VAL A 25 16.43 4.95 2.92
N GLY A 26 17.23 4.49 3.88
CA GLY A 26 16.94 3.27 4.63
C GLY A 26 15.61 3.32 5.38
N ILE A 27 15.32 4.44 6.04
CA ILE A 27 14.06 4.66 6.77
C ILE A 27 12.87 4.65 5.80
N ILE A 28 12.95 5.38 4.68
CA ILE A 28 11.87 5.47 3.70
C ILE A 28 11.59 4.11 3.07
N GLN A 29 12.63 3.38 2.66
CA GLN A 29 12.47 2.02 2.11
C GLN A 29 11.77 1.09 3.10
N ARG A 30 12.13 1.15 4.39
CA ARG A 30 11.47 0.36 5.43
C ARG A 30 10.00 0.74 5.58
N ARG A 31 9.70 2.03 5.65
CA ARG A 31 8.32 2.53 5.79
C ARG A 31 7.43 2.14 4.61
N ILE A 32 7.96 2.16 3.39
CA ILE A 32 7.22 1.70 2.20
C ILE A 32 6.88 0.22 2.31
N LYS A 33 7.85 -0.62 2.70
CA LYS A 33 7.63 -2.06 2.93
C LYS A 33 6.59 -2.31 4.02
N ASP A 34 6.66 -1.56 5.12
CA ASP A 34 5.72 -1.69 6.25
C ASP A 34 4.28 -1.34 5.84
N ARG A 35 4.08 -0.25 5.08
CA ARG A 35 2.76 0.12 4.55
C ARG A 35 2.18 -0.95 3.64
N ARG A 36 2.98 -1.47 2.69
CA ARG A 36 2.54 -2.54 1.79
C ARG A 36 2.17 -3.81 2.56
N ARG A 37 2.92 -4.17 3.60
CA ARG A 37 2.58 -5.31 4.47
C ARG A 37 1.28 -5.08 5.23
N ALA A 38 1.04 -3.87 5.73
CA ALA A 38 -0.20 -3.52 6.41
C ALA A 38 -1.41 -3.62 5.47
N GLU A 39 -1.30 -3.13 4.23
CA GLU A 39 -2.34 -3.26 3.20
C GLU A 39 -2.67 -4.73 2.89
N ILE A 40 -1.63 -5.57 2.73
CA ILE A 40 -1.82 -7.01 2.50
C ILE A 40 -2.53 -7.65 3.70
N ALA A 41 -2.11 -7.34 4.93
CA ALA A 41 -2.73 -7.87 6.14
C ALA A 41 -4.21 -7.45 6.26
N ALA A 42 -4.52 -6.19 5.94
CA ALA A 42 -5.89 -5.69 5.92
C ALA A 42 -6.74 -6.43 4.88
N ASN A 43 -6.24 -6.61 3.65
CA ASN A 43 -6.93 -7.34 2.60
C ASN A 43 -7.20 -8.81 2.99
N ILE A 44 -6.23 -9.47 3.63
CA ILE A 44 -6.39 -10.84 4.13
C ILE A 44 -7.45 -10.88 5.23
N ALA A 45 -7.42 -9.94 6.19
CA ALA A 45 -8.39 -9.89 7.27
C ALA A 45 -9.82 -9.69 6.74
N GLN A 46 -9.98 -8.77 5.78
CA GLN A 46 -11.26 -8.52 5.11
C GLN A 46 -11.73 -9.75 4.33
N GLY A 47 -10.87 -10.38 3.53
CA GLY A 47 -11.23 -11.58 2.77
C GLY A 47 -11.67 -12.74 3.67
N LYS A 48 -10.97 -12.96 4.79
CA LYS A 48 -11.37 -13.97 5.80
C LYS A 48 -12.71 -13.63 6.44
N HIS A 49 -12.94 -12.35 6.76
CA HIS A 49 -14.18 -11.89 7.36
C HIS A 49 -15.38 -12.15 6.44
N GLU A 50 -15.30 -11.74 5.18
CA GLU A 50 -16.39 -11.94 4.20
C GLU A 50 -16.62 -13.42 3.91
N TYR A 51 -15.55 -14.23 3.82
CA TYR A 51 -15.66 -15.68 3.67
C TYR A 51 -16.42 -16.32 4.84
N ASN A 52 -16.06 -15.97 6.07
CA ASN A 52 -16.73 -16.50 7.28
C ASN A 52 -18.19 -16.06 7.39
N LYS A 53 -18.52 -14.85 6.93
CA LYS A 53 -19.90 -14.36 6.86
C LYS A 53 -20.72 -14.99 5.73
N GLY A 54 -20.08 -15.72 4.82
CA GLY A 54 -20.74 -16.23 3.62
C GLY A 54 -21.01 -15.16 2.56
N ASN A 55 -20.47 -13.94 2.74
CA ASN A 55 -20.53 -12.83 1.79
C ASN A 55 -19.51 -13.03 0.65
N VAL A 56 -19.58 -14.20 0.02
CA VAL A 56 -18.70 -14.60 -1.06
C VAL A 56 -19.53 -15.18 -2.19
N PHE A 57 -19.15 -14.86 -3.41
CA PHE A 57 -19.71 -15.53 -4.57
C PHE A 57 -19.31 -17.02 -4.55
N ARG A 58 -20.29 -17.91 -4.78
CA ARG A 58 -20.07 -19.35 -4.95
C ARG A 58 -20.66 -19.77 -6.29
N GLY A 59 -19.81 -20.25 -7.17
CA GLY A 59 -20.20 -20.67 -8.51
C GLY A 59 -18.98 -20.95 -9.38
N THR A 60 -19.22 -21.14 -10.67
CA THR A 60 -18.19 -21.37 -11.67
C THR A 60 -17.44 -20.08 -12.00
N VAL A 61 -16.26 -20.23 -12.59
CA VAL A 61 -15.44 -19.09 -13.05
C VAL A 61 -16.21 -18.22 -14.05
N ASN A 62 -16.99 -18.83 -14.95
CA ASN A 62 -17.79 -18.10 -15.94
C ASN A 62 -18.85 -17.21 -15.28
N GLU A 63 -19.53 -17.71 -14.24
CA GLU A 63 -20.52 -16.95 -13.50
C GLU A 63 -19.88 -15.81 -12.69
N ALA A 64 -18.70 -16.04 -12.11
CA ALA A 64 -17.94 -15.00 -11.42
C ALA A 64 -17.52 -13.87 -12.37
N LEU A 65 -16.98 -14.21 -13.55
CA LEU A 65 -16.61 -13.24 -14.57
C LEU A 65 -17.81 -12.44 -15.09
N ALA A 66 -18.97 -13.09 -15.25
CA ALA A 66 -20.21 -12.43 -15.65
C ALA A 66 -20.71 -11.41 -14.60
N GLN A 67 -20.41 -11.60 -13.30
CA GLN A 67 -20.74 -10.61 -12.26
C GLN A 67 -19.81 -9.41 -12.25
N LEU A 68 -18.52 -9.58 -12.58
CA LEU A 68 -17.54 -8.49 -12.61
C LEU A 68 -17.70 -7.55 -13.81
N ASN A 69 -18.29 -8.05 -14.90
CA ASN A 69 -18.51 -7.31 -16.15
C ASN A 69 -19.91 -6.65 -16.24
N LYS A 70 -20.66 -6.60 -15.13
CA LYS A 70 -21.91 -5.84 -15.00
C LYS A 70 -21.63 -4.44 -14.47
#